data_AF-A0AAJ2C7S0-F1
#
_entry.id   AF-A0AAJ2C7S0-F1
#
_cell.length_a   1.000
_cell.length_b   1.000
_cell.length_c   1.000
_cell.angle_alpha   90.00
_cell.angle_beta   90.00
_cell.angle_gamma   90.00
#
_symmetry.space_group_name_H-M   'P 1'
#
loop_
_entity.id
_entity.type
_entity.pdbx_description
1 polymer ?
#
loop_
_entity_poly.entity_id
_entity_poly.type
_entity_poly.pdbx_seq_one_letter_code
_entity_poly.pdbx_strand_id
1 'polypeptide(L)'
;MIELPAIQASTRALAISAMKGSRLAQKQLADMVRAIEAKRHEGQLQLLDTMIEYKKRWTAELKRRRQFNIDEPDPVPHPDHVILNLRKGTVDIEGPADEQEKEFWDHRFARMDDAQESVTYFAGKYRRCRDDRLKAQYLEEWHFEQRMFDLLNDSLPERHKRRLTDRSYAEGASRQGKTLEEFRRNKAMHKDFVGD
;
A
#
# COMPACT_ATOMS: atom_id res chain seq x y z
N MET A 1 14.90 25.86 -17.38
CA MET A 1 14.13 24.61 -17.21
C MET A 1 12.74 24.83 -17.83
N ILE A 2 12.62 24.70 -19.16
CA ILE A 2 11.38 24.93 -19.95
C ILE A 2 11.02 23.69 -20.79
N GLU A 3 11.88 22.67 -20.78
CA GLU A 3 11.82 21.49 -21.66
C GLU A 3 10.51 20.69 -21.53
N LEU A 4 10.11 20.36 -20.30
CA LEU A 4 8.90 19.56 -20.04
C LEU A 4 7.61 20.27 -20.49
N PRO A 5 7.38 21.55 -20.15
CA PRO A 5 6.23 22.30 -20.65
C PRO A 5 6.18 22.42 -22.18
N ALA A 6 7.33 22.65 -22.84
CA ALA A 6 7.39 22.80 -24.30
C ALA A 6 7.08 21.47 -25.03
N ILE A 7 7.58 20.34 -24.53
CA ILE A 7 7.27 19.00 -25.05
C ILE A 7 5.78 18.68 -24.87
N GLN A 8 5.18 19.03 -23.73
CA GLN A 8 3.74 18.83 -23.51
C GLN A 8 2.88 19.68 -24.45
N ALA A 9 3.26 20.93 -24.68
CA ALA A 9 2.53 21.82 -25.60
C ALA A 9 2.60 21.31 -27.05
N SER A 10 3.78 20.90 -27.51
CA SER A 10 3.98 20.37 -28.87
C SER A 10 3.25 19.05 -29.11
N THR A 11 3.27 18.12 -28.16
CA THR A 11 2.52 16.86 -28.26
C THR A 11 1.01 17.07 -28.30
N ARG A 12 0.47 18.01 -27.50
CA ARG A 12 -0.96 18.39 -27.57
C ARG A 12 -1.33 19.00 -28.91
N ALA A 13 -0.51 19.91 -29.45
CA ALA A 13 -0.75 20.51 -30.76
C ALA A 13 -0.74 19.46 -31.88
N LEU A 14 0.20 18.51 -31.83
CA LEU A 14 0.27 17.37 -32.76
C LEU A 14 -0.96 16.47 -32.65
N ALA A 15 -1.41 16.17 -31.42
CA ALA A 15 -2.62 15.39 -31.18
C ALA A 15 -3.87 16.08 -31.73
N ILE A 16 -4.03 17.40 -31.52
CA ILE A 16 -5.14 18.18 -32.07
C ILE A 16 -5.11 18.15 -33.60
N SER A 17 -3.94 18.29 -34.22
CA SER A 17 -3.77 18.23 -35.67
C SER A 17 -4.14 16.84 -36.23
N ALA A 18 -3.75 15.77 -35.54
CA ALA A 18 -4.10 14.40 -35.89
C ALA A 18 -5.63 14.17 -35.81
N MET A 19 -6.28 14.64 -34.74
CA MET A 19 -7.74 14.56 -34.58
C MET A 19 -8.50 15.34 -35.65
N LYS A 20 -7.93 16.45 -36.14
CA LYS A 20 -8.48 17.24 -37.25
C LYS A 20 -8.30 16.60 -38.63
N GLY A 21 -7.70 15.41 -38.72
CA GLY A 21 -7.60 14.65 -39.98
C GLY A 21 -6.31 14.84 -40.78
N SER A 22 -5.30 15.52 -40.21
CA SER A 22 -3.99 15.61 -40.87
C SER A 22 -3.33 14.24 -40.92
N ARG A 23 -3.25 13.63 -42.12
CA ARG A 23 -2.64 12.30 -42.33
C ARG A 23 -1.21 12.22 -41.82
N LEU A 24 -0.42 13.28 -42.00
CA LEU A 24 0.97 13.33 -41.52
C LEU A 24 1.01 13.31 -39.99
N ALA A 25 0.19 14.12 -39.33
CA ALA A 25 0.13 14.18 -37.86
C ALA A 25 -0.41 12.87 -37.26
N GLN A 26 -1.41 12.23 -37.91
CA GLN A 26 -1.92 10.92 -37.51
C GLN A 26 -0.85 9.84 -37.57
N LYS A 27 -0.06 9.79 -38.65
CA LYS A 27 1.06 8.85 -38.78
C LYS A 27 2.11 9.09 -37.70
N GLN A 28 2.54 10.34 -37.52
CA GLN A 28 3.55 10.69 -36.50
C GLN A 28 3.08 10.34 -35.09
N LEU A 29 1.81 10.61 -34.77
CA LEU A 29 1.24 10.24 -33.47
C LEU A 29 1.21 8.72 -33.28
N ALA A 30 0.77 7.97 -34.30
CA ALA A 30 0.71 6.51 -34.25
C ALA A 30 2.12 5.90 -34.08
N ASP A 31 3.12 6.41 -34.79
CA ASP A 31 4.51 5.96 -34.66
C ASP A 31 5.07 6.25 -33.26
N MET A 32 4.78 7.43 -32.70
CA MET A 32 5.16 7.79 -31.33
C MET A 32 4.50 6.87 -30.29
N VAL A 33 3.20 6.62 -30.40
CA VAL A 33 2.47 5.72 -29.50
C VAL A 33 3.03 4.31 -29.58
N ARG A 34 3.25 3.77 -30.78
CA ARG A 34 3.86 2.45 -30.98
C ARG A 34 5.24 2.35 -30.35
N ALA A 35 6.08 3.38 -30.51
CA ALA A 35 7.41 3.41 -29.91
C ALA A 35 7.35 3.42 -28.36
N ILE A 36 6.42 4.18 -27.79
CA ILE A 36 6.20 4.23 -26.34
C ILE A 36 5.69 2.88 -25.83
N GLU A 37 4.71 2.29 -26.50
CA GLU A 37 4.14 0.98 -26.14
C GLU A 37 5.18 -0.13 -26.23
N ALA A 38 5.98 -0.16 -27.30
CA ALA A 38 7.06 -1.13 -27.47
C ALA A 38 8.11 -0.99 -26.36
N LYS A 39 8.58 0.23 -26.08
CA LYS A 39 9.55 0.48 -25.02
C LYS A 39 8.99 0.12 -23.64
N ARG A 40 7.72 0.43 -23.39
CA ARG A 40 7.04 0.06 -22.14
C ARG A 40 6.94 -1.47 -22.00
N HIS A 41 6.57 -2.16 -23.07
CA HIS A 41 6.45 -3.61 -23.07
C HIS A 41 7.80 -4.29 -22.85
N GLU A 42 8.85 -3.81 -23.52
CA GLU A 42 10.22 -4.28 -23.32
C GLU A 42 10.67 -4.10 -21.87
N GLY A 43 10.47 -2.92 -21.29
CA GLY A 43 10.79 -2.66 -19.88
C GLY A 43 10.00 -3.55 -18.92
N GLN A 44 8.73 -3.84 -19.21
CA GLN A 44 7.92 -4.78 -18.42
C GLN A 44 8.47 -6.21 -18.48
N LEU A 45 8.87 -6.68 -19.66
CA LEU A 45 9.47 -8.01 -19.83
C LEU A 45 10.83 -8.12 -19.12
N GLN A 46 11.68 -7.10 -19.23
CA GLN A 46 12.97 -7.04 -18.54
C GLN A 46 12.81 -7.07 -17.01
N LEU A 47 11.85 -6.29 -16.48
CA LEU A 47 11.52 -6.31 -15.06
C LEU A 47 11.01 -7.68 -14.62
N LEU A 48 10.12 -8.30 -15.41
CA LEU A 48 9.59 -9.62 -15.14
C LEU A 48 10.70 -10.67 -15.08
N ASP A 49 11.60 -10.68 -16.05
CA ASP A 49 12.71 -11.63 -16.11
C ASP A 49 13.66 -11.47 -14.91
N THR A 50 14.01 -10.23 -14.59
CA THR A 50 14.83 -9.89 -13.42
C THR A 50 14.17 -10.39 -12.12
N MET A 51 12.86 -10.21 -11.99
CA MET A 51 12.11 -10.58 -10.78
C MET A 51 11.86 -12.09 -10.68
N ILE A 52 11.69 -12.79 -11.80
CA ILE A 52 11.68 -14.26 -11.85
C ILE A 52 13.02 -14.80 -11.35
N GLU A 53 14.12 -14.27 -11.87
CA GLU A 53 15.46 -14.70 -11.48
C GLU A 53 15.73 -14.41 -9.99
N TYR A 54 15.39 -13.20 -9.54
CA TYR A 54 15.49 -12.81 -8.14
C TYR A 54 14.73 -13.77 -7.22
N LYS A 55 13.44 -14.03 -7.51
CA LYS A 55 12.60 -14.92 -6.71
C LYS A 55 13.16 -16.34 -6.69
N LYS A 56 13.58 -16.86 -7.85
CA LYS A 56 14.18 -18.20 -7.95
C LYS A 56 15.46 -18.33 -7.12
N ARG A 57 16.37 -17.35 -7.23
CA ARG A 57 17.65 -17.34 -6.49
C ARG A 57 17.42 -17.29 -4.98
N TRP A 58 16.57 -16.38 -4.51
CA TRP A 58 16.29 -16.24 -3.09
C TRP A 58 15.52 -17.42 -2.51
N THR A 59 14.48 -17.92 -3.19
CA THR A 59 13.77 -19.12 -2.71
C THR A 59 14.70 -20.33 -2.57
N ALA A 60 15.67 -20.50 -3.47
CA ALA A 60 16.66 -21.56 -3.36
C ALA A 60 17.61 -21.36 -2.17
N GLU A 61 18.09 -20.13 -1.95
CA GLU A 61 19.00 -19.81 -0.85
C GLU A 61 18.32 -19.91 0.53
N LEU A 62 17.09 -19.40 0.67
CA LEU A 62 16.29 -19.54 1.89
C LEU A 62 16.02 -21.02 2.20
N LYS A 63 15.66 -21.81 1.18
CA LYS A 63 15.46 -23.26 1.34
C LYS A 63 16.75 -23.95 1.78
N ARG A 64 17.89 -23.58 1.20
CA ARG A 64 19.20 -24.11 1.58
C ARG A 64 19.52 -23.79 3.04
N ARG A 65 19.37 -22.52 3.46
CA ARG A 65 19.66 -22.11 4.85
C ARG A 65 18.75 -22.79 5.87
N ARG A 66 17.45 -22.92 5.57
CA ARG A 66 16.52 -23.70 6.41
C ARG A 66 16.94 -25.16 6.57
N GLN A 67 17.47 -25.78 5.51
CA GLN A 67 17.98 -27.16 5.59
C GLN A 67 19.22 -27.28 6.48
N PHE A 68 20.08 -26.26 6.51
CA PHE A 68 21.31 -26.24 7.30
C PHE A 68 21.15 -25.57 8.68
N ASN A 69 19.94 -25.11 9.02
CA ASN A 69 19.62 -24.38 10.26
C ASN A 69 20.55 -23.17 10.51
N ILE A 70 20.93 -22.50 9.42
CA ILE A 70 21.74 -21.27 9.42
C ILE A 70 20.80 -20.08 9.47
N ASP A 71 21.20 -19.01 10.15
CA ASP A 71 20.42 -17.78 10.25
C ASP A 71 19.98 -17.25 8.87
N GLU A 72 18.67 -16.99 8.76
CA GLU A 72 18.00 -16.65 7.52
C GLU A 72 18.05 -15.13 7.33
N PRO A 73 18.75 -14.62 6.31
CA PRO A 73 18.75 -13.20 6.01
C PRO A 73 17.33 -12.84 5.51
N ASP A 74 16.86 -11.66 5.88
CA ASP A 74 15.56 -11.14 5.42
C ASP A 74 15.78 -10.15 4.27
N PRO A 75 15.85 -10.63 3.01
CA PRO A 75 16.10 -9.77 1.87
C PRO A 75 14.95 -8.79 1.66
N VAL A 76 15.30 -7.58 1.23
CA VAL A 76 14.33 -6.57 0.83
C VAL A 76 14.47 -6.35 -0.68
N PRO A 77 13.41 -6.58 -1.48
CA PRO A 77 12.11 -7.13 -1.13
C PRO A 77 12.13 -8.65 -0.86
N HIS A 78 11.39 -9.13 0.14
CA HIS A 78 11.34 -10.58 0.40
C HIS A 78 10.70 -11.33 -0.80
N PRO A 79 11.22 -12.50 -1.24
CA PRO A 79 10.71 -13.20 -2.42
C PRO A 79 9.22 -13.58 -2.34
N ASP A 80 8.68 -13.77 -1.13
CA ASP A 80 7.25 -14.02 -0.91
C ASP A 80 6.37 -12.77 -1.16
N HIS A 81 6.92 -11.57 -1.06
CA HIS A 81 6.21 -10.32 -1.36
C HIS A 81 6.16 -10.05 -2.87
N VAL A 82 7.01 -10.70 -3.67
CA VAL A 82 7.04 -10.53 -5.13
C VAL A 82 5.98 -11.42 -5.79
N ILE A 83 4.94 -10.80 -6.33
CA ILE A 83 3.85 -11.45 -7.07
C ILE A 83 4.10 -11.30 -8.57
N LEU A 84 4.25 -12.43 -9.25
CA LEU A 84 4.55 -12.49 -10.68
C LEU A 84 3.29 -12.89 -11.43
N ASN A 85 2.76 -11.99 -12.25
CA ASN A 85 1.64 -12.29 -13.14
C ASN A 85 2.15 -12.65 -14.54
N LEU A 86 2.47 -13.93 -14.74
CA LEU A 86 3.01 -14.43 -16.01
C LEU A 86 2.04 -14.25 -17.20
N ARG A 87 0.72 -14.19 -16.95
CA ARG A 87 -0.27 -13.98 -18.01
C ARG A 87 -0.27 -12.53 -18.51
N LYS A 88 -0.08 -11.57 -17.61
CA LYS A 88 -0.08 -10.13 -17.93
C LYS A 88 1.32 -9.56 -18.17
N GLY A 89 2.36 -10.30 -17.78
CA GLY A 89 3.74 -9.82 -17.78
C GLY A 89 3.99 -8.72 -16.75
N THR A 90 3.25 -8.69 -15.64
CA THR A 90 3.37 -7.66 -14.60
C THR A 90 3.98 -8.22 -13.32
N VAL A 91 4.66 -7.36 -12.58
CA VAL A 91 5.23 -7.64 -11.27
C VAL A 91 4.59 -6.69 -10.26
N ASP A 92 4.04 -7.25 -9.19
CA ASP A 92 3.49 -6.51 -8.06
C ASP A 92 4.29 -6.89 -6.81
N ILE A 93 4.62 -5.92 -5.96
CA ILE A 93 5.35 -6.15 -4.71
C ILE A 93 4.40 -5.81 -3.55
N GLU A 94 3.95 -6.85 -2.82
CA GLU A 94 3.09 -6.72 -1.63
C GLU A 94 3.94 -6.73 -0.36
N GLY A 95 4.72 -5.68 -0.16
CA GLY A 95 5.63 -5.53 0.97
C GLY A 95 6.64 -4.41 0.73
N PRO A 96 7.60 -4.20 1.65
CA PRO A 96 8.63 -3.20 1.47
C PRO A 96 9.52 -3.55 0.26
N ALA A 97 9.66 -2.61 -0.66
CA ALA A 97 10.51 -2.71 -1.84
C ALA A 97 11.96 -2.28 -1.56
N ASP A 98 12.16 -1.39 -0.58
CA ASP A 98 13.46 -0.90 -0.14
C ASP A 98 13.57 -0.82 1.39
N GLU A 99 14.78 -0.51 1.87
CA GLU A 99 15.09 -0.44 3.31
C GLU A 99 14.32 0.69 4.03
N GLN A 100 14.03 1.79 3.34
CA GLN A 100 13.29 2.92 3.93
C GLN A 100 11.80 2.58 4.11
N GLU A 101 11.20 1.93 3.11
CA GLU A 101 9.89 1.34 3.24
C GLU A 101 9.87 0.29 4.34
N LYS A 102 10.90 -0.54 4.47
CA LYS A 102 10.96 -1.52 5.57
C LYS A 102 10.88 -0.83 6.94
N GLU A 103 11.65 0.23 7.16
CA GLU A 103 11.60 0.99 8.42
C GLU A 103 10.21 1.59 8.67
N PHE A 104 9.55 2.12 7.63
CA PHE A 104 8.18 2.60 7.73
C PHE A 104 7.19 1.48 8.10
N TRP A 105 7.33 0.30 7.49
CA TRP A 105 6.53 -0.87 7.80
C TRP A 105 6.77 -1.35 9.23
N ASP A 106 8.02 -1.37 9.70
CA ASP A 106 8.39 -1.76 11.05
C ASP A 106 7.81 -0.80 12.09
N HIS A 107 7.91 0.52 11.85
CA HIS A 107 7.28 1.53 12.71
C HIS A 107 5.75 1.35 12.78
N ARG A 108 5.13 1.03 11.65
CA ARG A 108 3.70 0.75 11.58
C ARG A 108 3.30 -0.50 12.34
N PHE A 109 4.09 -1.58 12.23
CA PHE A 109 3.85 -2.80 13.00
C PHE A 109 3.99 -2.53 14.51
N ALA A 110 5.03 -1.79 14.92
CA ALA A 110 5.20 -1.39 16.30
C ALA A 110 3.99 -0.60 16.82
N ARG A 111 3.49 0.39 16.07
CA ARG A 111 2.31 1.16 16.48
C ARG A 111 1.04 0.30 16.59
N MET A 112 0.88 -0.73 15.75
CA MET A 112 -0.23 -1.67 15.87
C MET A 112 -0.11 -2.56 17.10
N ASP A 113 1.11 -2.96 17.48
CA ASP A 113 1.34 -3.74 18.69
C ASP A 113 1.04 -2.88 19.93
N ASP A 114 1.50 -1.62 19.96
CA ASP A 114 1.15 -0.65 21.00
C ASP A 114 -0.38 -0.41 21.08
N ALA A 115 -1.05 -0.36 19.93
CA ALA A 115 -2.51 -0.22 19.88
C ALA A 115 -3.20 -1.45 20.50
N GLN A 116 -2.70 -2.66 20.20
CA GLN A 116 -3.24 -3.90 20.73
C GLN A 116 -3.08 -3.98 22.26
N GLU A 117 -1.91 -3.59 22.78
CA GLU A 117 -1.68 -3.52 24.22
C GLU A 117 -2.62 -2.53 24.89
N SER A 118 -2.77 -1.35 24.30
CA SER A 118 -3.65 -0.29 24.81
C SER A 118 -5.12 -0.71 24.79
N VAL A 119 -5.59 -1.35 23.71
CA VAL A 119 -6.93 -1.94 23.61
C VAL A 119 -7.17 -2.95 24.73
N THR A 120 -6.22 -3.85 24.97
CA THR A 120 -6.30 -4.86 26.04
C THR A 120 -6.37 -4.20 27.42
N TYR A 121 -5.54 -3.17 27.63
CA TYR A 121 -5.50 -2.39 28.86
C TYR A 121 -6.84 -1.69 29.14
N PHE A 122 -7.35 -0.91 28.17
CA PHE A 122 -8.60 -0.16 28.33
C PHE A 122 -9.82 -1.08 28.41
N ALA A 123 -9.87 -2.17 27.65
CA ALA A 123 -10.91 -3.20 27.79
C ALA A 123 -10.92 -3.79 29.21
N GLY A 124 -9.74 -4.11 29.77
CA GLY A 124 -9.61 -4.62 31.12
C GLY A 124 -9.97 -3.60 32.21
N LYS A 125 -9.70 -2.30 32.00
CA LYS A 125 -10.10 -1.22 32.91
C LYS A 125 -11.60 -0.95 32.84
N TYR A 126 -12.18 -0.88 31.65
CA TYR A 126 -13.61 -0.72 31.41
C TYR A 126 -14.43 -1.82 32.10
N ARG A 127 -14.00 -3.09 31.97
CA ARG A 127 -14.68 -4.24 32.60
C ARG A 127 -14.69 -4.19 34.13
N ARG A 128 -13.67 -3.59 34.76
CA ARG A 128 -13.51 -3.54 36.22
C ARG A 128 -14.03 -2.23 36.84
N CYS A 129 -14.17 -1.18 36.05
CA CYS A 129 -14.60 0.12 36.53
C CYS A 129 -16.09 0.11 36.89
N ARG A 130 -16.42 0.68 38.05
CA ARG A 130 -17.80 0.85 38.55
C ARG A 130 -18.28 2.29 38.48
N ASP A 131 -17.38 3.24 38.26
CA ASP A 131 -17.70 4.66 38.11
C ASP A 131 -18.05 4.95 36.65
N ASP A 132 -19.25 5.45 36.41
CA ASP A 132 -19.78 5.70 35.07
C ASP A 132 -18.97 6.74 34.29
N ARG A 133 -18.41 7.76 34.97
CA ARG A 133 -17.61 8.80 34.29
C ARG A 133 -16.30 8.23 33.78
N LEU A 134 -15.59 7.50 34.62
CA LEU A 134 -14.32 6.86 34.25
C LEU A 134 -14.55 5.75 33.22
N LYS A 135 -15.68 5.03 33.33
CA LYS A 135 -16.07 4.00 32.36
C LYS A 135 -16.33 4.56 30.97
N ALA A 136 -16.95 5.74 30.87
CA ALA A 136 -17.11 6.45 29.60
C ALA A 136 -15.76 6.85 28.99
N GLN A 137 -14.85 7.40 29.79
CA GLN A 137 -13.50 7.75 29.33
C GLN A 137 -12.72 6.53 28.82
N TYR A 138 -12.75 5.41 29.57
CA TYR A 138 -12.09 4.18 29.12
C TYR A 138 -12.71 3.61 27.84
N LEU A 139 -14.00 3.81 27.62
CA LEU A 139 -14.67 3.38 26.39
C LEU A 139 -14.21 4.21 25.19
N GLU A 140 -14.09 5.52 25.36
CA GLU A 140 -13.59 6.44 24.33
C GLU A 140 -12.15 6.11 23.93
N GLU A 141 -11.26 5.94 24.90
CA GLU A 141 -9.86 5.56 24.66
C GLU A 141 -9.74 4.17 24.01
N TRP A 142 -10.57 3.22 24.45
CA TRP A 142 -10.64 1.90 23.82
C TRP A 142 -11.07 1.98 22.35
N HIS A 143 -12.05 2.83 22.03
CA HIS A 143 -12.50 3.05 20.65
C HIS A 143 -11.45 3.78 19.82
N PHE A 144 -10.73 4.74 20.41
CA PHE A 144 -9.65 5.45 19.74
C PHE A 144 -8.53 4.50 19.33
N GLU A 145 -8.02 3.69 20.26
CA GLU A 145 -6.93 2.76 19.96
C GLU A 145 -7.36 1.65 18.99
N GLN A 146 -8.60 1.18 19.10
CA GLN A 146 -9.18 0.25 18.13
C GLN A 146 -9.24 0.86 16.72
N ARG A 147 -9.61 2.14 16.60
CA ARG A 147 -9.67 2.85 15.33
C ARG A 147 -8.28 3.04 14.73
N MET A 148 -7.28 3.34 15.56
CA MET A 148 -5.88 3.45 15.14
C MET A 148 -5.38 2.11 14.59
N PHE A 149 -5.66 1.01 15.30
CA PHE A 149 -5.32 -0.34 14.82
C PHE A 149 -6.00 -0.63 13.48
N ASP A 150 -7.31 -0.41 13.37
CA ASP A 150 -8.07 -0.71 12.15
C ASP A 150 -7.59 0.13 10.96
N LEU A 151 -7.29 1.42 11.16
CA LEU A 151 -6.78 2.30 10.10
C LEU A 151 -5.44 1.80 9.53
N LEU A 152 -4.53 1.42 10.44
CA LEU A 152 -3.22 0.86 10.06
C LEU A 152 -3.36 -0.53 9.47
N ASN A 153 -4.29 -1.35 9.92
CA ASN A 153 -4.49 -2.70 9.40
C ASN A 153 -5.19 -2.71 8.03
N ASP A 154 -6.16 -1.83 7.81
CA ASP A 154 -6.96 -1.76 6.57
C ASP A 154 -6.13 -1.32 5.36
N SER A 155 -5.04 -0.59 5.60
CA SER A 155 -4.13 -0.16 4.56
C SER A 155 -3.02 -1.19 4.27
N LEU A 156 -3.01 -2.35 4.92
CA LEU A 156 -2.05 -3.43 4.65
C LEU A 156 -2.59 -4.36 3.54
N PRO A 157 -1.72 -4.97 2.72
CA PRO A 157 -2.08 -6.11 1.90
C PRO A 157 -2.70 -7.22 2.75
N GLU A 158 -3.58 -8.02 2.16
CA GLU A 158 -4.37 -9.03 2.87
C GLU A 158 -3.49 -10.00 3.68
N ARG A 159 -2.32 -10.36 3.15
CA ARG A 159 -1.36 -11.27 3.80
C ARG A 159 -0.82 -10.73 5.13
N HIS A 160 -0.72 -9.42 5.29
CA HIS A 160 -0.12 -8.79 6.47
C HIS A 160 -1.14 -8.28 7.47
N LYS A 161 -2.44 -8.44 7.18
CA LYS A 161 -3.50 -8.03 8.10
C LYS A 161 -3.43 -8.83 9.40
N ARG A 162 -3.46 -8.13 10.52
CA ARG A 162 -3.47 -8.70 11.88
C ARG A 162 -4.89 -8.69 12.44
N ARG A 163 -5.15 -9.59 13.38
CA ARG A 163 -6.42 -9.66 14.11
C ARG A 163 -6.29 -8.95 15.44
N LEU A 164 -7.19 -8.01 15.71
CA LEU A 164 -7.29 -7.34 17.00
C LEU A 164 -7.99 -8.24 18.04
N THR A 165 -7.38 -8.42 19.21
CA THR A 165 -7.97 -9.05 20.41
C THR A 165 -8.62 -8.01 21.31
N ASP A 166 -9.58 -8.43 22.15
CA ASP A 166 -10.34 -7.55 23.06
C ASP A 166 -11.01 -6.35 22.37
N ARG A 167 -11.60 -6.60 21.20
CA ARG A 167 -12.34 -5.60 20.42
C ARG A 167 -13.61 -5.14 21.13
N SER A 168 -13.88 -3.84 21.08
CA SER A 168 -15.16 -3.26 21.46
C SER A 168 -16.19 -3.42 20.36
N TYR A 169 -17.40 -3.81 20.74
CA TYR A 169 -18.56 -3.88 19.85
C TYR A 169 -19.64 -2.86 20.18
N ALA A 170 -19.36 -1.95 21.13
CA ALA A 170 -20.28 -0.88 21.49
C ALA A 170 -20.50 0.11 20.33
N GLU A 171 -21.55 0.92 20.43
CA GLU A 171 -21.84 1.99 19.48
C GLU A 171 -20.66 2.97 19.39
N GLY A 172 -20.27 3.38 18.18
CA GLY A 172 -19.10 4.24 17.93
C GLY A 172 -17.77 3.50 17.72
N ALA A 173 -17.70 2.19 18.00
CA ALA A 173 -16.49 1.40 17.79
C ALA A 173 -16.22 1.16 16.30
N SER A 174 -14.96 1.31 15.89
CA SER A 174 -14.52 1.10 14.51
C SER A 174 -14.62 -0.37 14.07
N ARG A 175 -14.65 -0.59 12.75
CA ARG A 175 -14.69 -1.93 12.16
C ARG A 175 -13.59 -2.08 11.12
N GLN A 176 -12.93 -3.24 11.14
CA GLN A 176 -11.98 -3.64 10.12
C GLN A 176 -12.62 -3.56 8.73
N GLY A 177 -11.87 -3.05 7.76
CA GLY A 177 -12.23 -2.84 6.37
C GLY A 177 -12.98 -1.54 6.09
N LYS A 178 -13.66 -0.96 7.08
CA LYS A 178 -14.49 0.24 6.90
C LYS A 178 -13.79 1.53 7.36
N THR A 179 -12.83 1.39 8.28
CA THR A 179 -12.25 2.54 8.98
C THR A 179 -11.43 3.41 8.05
N LEU A 180 -10.66 2.80 7.13
CA LEU A 180 -9.90 3.55 6.13
C LEU A 180 -10.78 4.27 5.10
N GLU A 181 -11.88 3.64 4.67
CA GLU A 181 -12.83 4.23 3.72
C GLU A 181 -13.54 5.43 4.33
N GLU A 182 -14.00 5.30 5.58
CA GLU A 182 -14.60 6.38 6.36
C GLU A 182 -13.63 7.55 6.55
N PHE A 183 -12.38 7.26 6.91
CA PHE A 183 -11.34 8.29 7.04
C PHE A 183 -11.10 9.05 5.72
N ARG A 184 -10.97 8.33 4.60
CA ARG A 184 -10.80 8.95 3.27
C ARG A 184 -11.99 9.81 2.88
N ARG A 185 -13.21 9.34 3.15
CA ARG A 185 -14.45 10.09 2.90
C ARG A 185 -14.50 11.37 3.71
N ASN A 186 -14.18 11.30 5.01
CA ASN A 186 -14.19 12.46 5.89
C ASN A 186 -13.12 13.48 5.51
N LYS A 187 -11.93 13.01 5.10
CA LYS A 187 -10.85 13.89 4.61
C LYS A 187 -11.23 14.58 3.29
N ALA A 188 -11.87 13.86 2.36
CA ALA A 188 -12.37 14.44 1.11
C ALA A 188 -13.42 15.53 1.39
N MET A 189 -14.40 15.25 2.26
CA MET A 189 -15.38 16.25 2.69
C MET A 189 -14.73 17.45 3.36
N HIS A 190 -13.70 17.26 4.20
CA HIS A 190 -12.98 18.37 4.82
C HIS A 190 -12.25 19.23 3.79
N LYS A 191 -11.64 18.60 2.76
CA LYS A 191 -11.01 19.32 1.65
C LYS A 191 -12.03 20.13 0.84
N ASP A 192 -13.21 19.56 0.61
CA ASP A 192 -14.30 20.23 -0.11
C ASP A 192 -14.89 21.42 0.68
N PHE A 193 -14.87 21.37 2.02
CA PHE A 193 -15.38 22.43 2.89
C PHE A 193 -14.37 23.54 3.20
N VAL A 194 -13.07 23.24 3.24
CA VAL A 194 -12.06 24.22 3.66
C VAL A 194 -11.49 25.00 2.47
N GLY A 195 -11.41 24.44 1.26
CA GLY A 195 -10.84 25.10 0.09
C GLY A 195 -9.34 25.40 0.28
N ASP A 196 -8.50 24.96 -0.66
CA ASP A 196 -7.07 25.33 -0.66
C ASP A 196 -6.88 26.85 -0.82
#